data_AF-A0A8H6BGK8-F1
#
_entry.id   AF-A0A8H6BGK8-F1
#
_cell.length_a   1.000
_cell.length_b   1.000
_cell.length_c   1.000
_cell.angle_alpha   90.00
_cell.angle_beta   90.00
_cell.angle_gamma   90.00
#
_symmetry.space_group_name_H-M   'P 1'
#
loop_
_entity.id
_entity.type
_entity.pdbx_description
1 polymer ?
#
loop_
_entity_poly.entity_id
_entity_poly.type
_entity_poly.pdbx_seq_one_letter_code
_entity_poly.pdbx_strand_id
1 'polypeptide(L)'
;MKQYLRQKLLTDVEGTCTGQFGYIICVLDCMNIDVGKGRILTGNSGYAEFKVKYRAVVWKPFKGEVVDAVVSSVNSMGFFADVGPLSVFISKHLIPNDMKYTPSHTPPAYISEDQVVMKSSKVRIKIIGTRSDVNSISAIGSIKEDYLGPL
;
A
#
# COMPACT_ATOMS: atom_id res chain seq x y z
N MET A 1 15.15 24.70 -17.77
CA MET A 1 15.77 24.18 -16.52
C MET A 1 14.74 23.88 -15.42
N LYS A 2 14.02 24.88 -14.85
CA LYS A 2 13.05 24.63 -13.76
C LYS A 2 11.97 23.60 -14.10
N GLN A 3 11.41 23.66 -15.31
CA GLN A 3 10.42 22.69 -15.80
C GLN A 3 10.97 21.26 -15.85
N TYR A 4 12.21 21.09 -16.34
CA TYR A 4 12.88 19.80 -16.37
C TYR A 4 13.10 19.23 -14.95
N LEU A 5 13.56 20.06 -14.01
CA LEU A 5 13.75 19.64 -12.62
C LEU A 5 12.43 19.22 -11.96
N ARG A 6 11.32 19.90 -12.26
CA ARG A 6 9.99 19.50 -11.79
C ARG A 6 9.57 18.17 -12.37
N GLN A 7 9.71 17.98 -13.68
CA GLN A 7 9.37 16.71 -14.32
C GLN A 7 10.23 15.57 -13.76
N LYS A 8 11.52 15.80 -13.59
CA LYS A 8 12.46 14.83 -13.02
C LYS A 8 12.09 14.46 -11.58
N LEU A 9 11.72 15.45 -10.76
CA LEU A 9 11.21 15.21 -9.40
C LEU A 9 9.97 14.30 -9.42
N LEU A 10 8.98 14.58 -10.26
CA LEU A 10 7.76 13.77 -10.33
C LEU A 10 8.09 12.32 -10.73
N THR A 11 8.89 12.14 -11.79
CA THR A 11 9.30 10.81 -12.27
C THR A 11 10.07 10.01 -11.21
N ASP A 12 10.91 10.68 -10.42
CA ASP A 12 11.76 9.98 -9.45
C ASP A 12 11.07 9.71 -8.11
N VAL A 13 9.97 10.42 -7.80
CA VAL A 13 9.33 10.40 -6.47
C VAL A 13 7.95 9.77 -6.48
N GLU A 14 7.09 10.06 -7.46
CA GLU A 14 5.73 9.53 -7.49
C GLU A 14 5.74 8.01 -7.70
N GLY A 15 4.95 7.30 -6.88
CA GLY A 15 4.90 5.84 -6.88
C GLY A 15 6.02 5.17 -6.09
N THR A 16 7.02 5.92 -5.59
CA THR A 16 8.05 5.35 -4.72
C THR A 16 7.51 5.05 -3.33
N CYS A 17 8.13 4.10 -2.64
CA CYS A 17 7.77 3.70 -1.29
C CYS A 17 9.00 3.68 -0.39
N THR A 18 8.89 4.32 0.77
CA THR A 18 9.93 4.33 1.80
C THR A 18 9.36 3.82 3.12
N GLY A 19 10.15 3.11 3.93
CA GLY A 19 9.68 2.66 5.25
C GLY A 19 9.34 3.82 6.20
N GLN A 20 9.99 4.97 6.02
CA GLN A 20 9.75 6.15 6.85
C GLN A 20 8.42 6.83 6.52
N PHE A 21 8.13 7.10 5.24
CA PHE A 21 6.98 7.91 4.84
C PHE A 21 5.82 7.12 4.22
N GLY A 22 6.03 5.85 3.88
CA GLY A 22 5.08 5.04 3.12
C GLY A 22 5.19 5.27 1.61
N TYR A 23 4.09 5.05 0.92
CA TYR A 23 3.95 5.27 -0.52
C TYR A 23 3.72 6.75 -0.80
N ILE A 24 4.50 7.32 -1.72
CA ILE A 24 4.26 8.67 -2.22
C ILE A 24 3.29 8.58 -3.39
N ILE A 25 2.05 8.97 -3.16
CA ILE A 25 0.95 8.79 -4.12
C ILE A 25 1.00 9.86 -5.22
N CYS A 26 1.07 11.12 -4.81
CA CYS A 26 1.09 12.24 -5.75
C CYS A 26 1.72 13.48 -5.11
N VAL A 27 2.54 14.18 -5.88
CA VAL A 27 3.12 15.47 -5.51
C VAL A 27 2.11 16.58 -5.77
N LEU A 28 1.83 17.37 -4.74
CA LEU A 28 0.88 18.47 -4.81
C LEU A 28 1.51 19.72 -5.42
N ASP A 29 0.70 20.49 -6.16
CA ASP A 29 1.05 21.82 -6.66
C ASP A 29 2.34 21.83 -7.51
N CYS A 30 2.50 20.81 -8.36
CA CYS A 30 3.74 20.52 -9.08
C CYS A 30 4.24 21.67 -9.97
N MET A 31 3.33 22.50 -10.48
CA MET A 31 3.66 23.64 -11.34
C MET A 31 4.19 24.86 -10.57
N ASN A 32 3.91 24.97 -9.27
CA ASN A 32 4.35 26.08 -8.43
C ASN A 32 5.52 25.72 -7.50
N ILE A 33 6.08 24.51 -7.63
CA ILE A 33 7.26 24.11 -6.84
C ILE A 33 8.42 25.08 -7.08
N ASP A 34 8.91 25.66 -5.99
CA ASP A 34 10.14 26.45 -5.98
C ASP A 34 11.36 25.54 -5.87
N VAL A 35 12.18 25.58 -6.92
CA VAL A 35 13.42 24.79 -7.03
C VAL A 35 14.57 25.48 -6.26
N GLY A 36 14.43 26.77 -5.94
CA GLY A 36 15.48 27.55 -5.27
C GLY A 36 16.75 27.73 -6.13
N LYS A 37 17.88 27.99 -5.46
CA LYS A 37 19.20 28.13 -6.08
C LYS A 37 19.97 26.81 -6.00
N GLY A 38 20.60 26.42 -7.10
CA GLY A 38 21.46 25.24 -7.16
C GLY A 38 22.88 25.54 -6.68
N ARG A 39 23.54 24.54 -6.11
CA ARG A 39 24.96 24.58 -5.73
C ARG A 39 25.77 23.83 -6.79
N ILE A 40 26.79 24.47 -7.36
CA ILE A 40 27.71 23.81 -8.29
C ILE A 40 28.57 22.81 -7.50
N LEU A 41 28.65 21.58 -7.99
CA LEU A 41 29.49 20.55 -7.39
C LEU A 41 30.96 20.77 -7.76
N THR A 42 31.84 20.63 -6.77
CA THR A 42 33.29 20.72 -6.97
C THR A 42 33.83 19.45 -7.63
N GLY A 43 34.79 19.56 -8.55
CA GLY A 43 35.48 18.41 -9.16
C GLY A 43 35.37 18.27 -10.68
N ASN A 44 35.43 19.39 -11.44
CA ASN A 44 35.43 19.42 -12.92
C ASN A 44 34.26 18.74 -13.64
N SER A 45 33.21 18.32 -12.95
CA SER A 45 32.05 17.63 -13.56
C SER A 45 31.03 18.58 -14.19
N GLY A 46 31.03 19.86 -13.82
CA GLY A 46 30.07 20.86 -14.31
C GLY A 46 28.63 20.66 -13.81
N TYR A 47 28.39 19.73 -12.88
CA TYR A 47 27.05 19.46 -12.35
C TYR A 47 26.62 20.45 -11.27
N ALA A 48 25.30 20.63 -11.13
CA ALA A 48 24.69 21.44 -10.08
C ALA A 48 23.64 20.63 -9.30
N GLU A 49 23.67 20.75 -7.98
CA GLU A 49 22.76 20.11 -7.05
C GLU A 49 21.67 21.08 -6.59
N PHE A 50 20.41 20.64 -6.62
CA PHE A 50 19.25 21.43 -6.21
C PHE A 50 18.48 20.72 -5.10
N LYS A 51 18.27 21.41 -3.97
CA LYS A 51 17.42 20.91 -2.88
C LYS A 51 15.98 21.38 -3.09
N VAL A 52 15.20 20.59 -3.82
CA VAL A 52 13.82 20.92 -4.15
C VAL A 52 12.90 20.56 -2.99
N LYS A 53 12.19 21.56 -2.44
CA LYS A 53 11.18 21.36 -1.39
C LYS A 53 9.82 21.17 -2.05
N TYR A 54 9.12 20.09 -1.71
CA TYR A 54 7.80 19.79 -2.26
C TYR A 54 6.86 19.27 -1.17
N ARG A 55 5.56 19.18 -1.50
CA ARG A 55 4.53 18.57 -0.67
C ARG A 55 3.91 17.42 -1.45
N ALA A 56 3.52 16.35 -0.78
CA ALA A 56 2.91 15.20 -1.44
C ALA A 56 1.85 14.56 -0.55
N VAL A 57 0.90 13.89 -1.19
CA VAL A 57 0.00 12.93 -0.54
C VAL A 57 0.78 11.65 -0.35
N VAL A 58 0.87 11.19 0.91
CA VAL A 58 1.53 9.95 1.27
C VAL A 58 0.51 8.98 1.87
N TRP A 59 0.71 7.70 1.64
CA TRP A 59 -0.11 6.64 2.22
C TRP A 59 0.79 5.65 2.96
N LYS A 60 0.56 5.51 4.27
CA LYS A 60 1.35 4.62 5.13
C LYS A 60 0.41 3.84 6.05
N PRO A 61 0.44 2.50 6.02
CA PRO A 61 -0.38 1.68 6.90
C PRO A 61 0.21 1.61 8.30
N PHE A 62 -0.66 1.43 9.30
CA PHE A 62 -0.24 1.26 10.70
C PHE A 62 -0.76 -0.04 11.32
N LYS A 63 0.03 -0.59 12.26
CA LYS A 63 -0.45 -1.68 13.11
C LYS A 63 -1.62 -1.17 13.96
N GLY A 64 -2.72 -1.91 13.96
CA GLY A 64 -3.97 -1.61 14.65
C GLY A 64 -5.00 -0.89 13.80
N GLU A 65 -4.64 -0.44 12.60
CA GLU A 65 -5.54 0.24 11.68
C GLU A 65 -6.59 -0.72 11.13
N VAL A 66 -7.86 -0.31 11.14
CA VAL A 66 -8.98 -1.04 10.55
C VAL A 66 -9.31 -0.40 9.21
N VAL A 67 -9.24 -1.17 8.14
CA VAL A 67 -9.40 -0.71 6.77
C VAL A 67 -10.30 -1.64 5.97
N ASP A 68 -11.02 -1.07 5.02
CA ASP A 68 -11.79 -1.83 4.04
C ASP A 68 -10.90 -2.16 2.84
N ALA A 69 -10.94 -3.42 2.41
CA ALA A 69 -10.08 -3.98 1.39
C ALA A 69 -10.90 -4.73 0.33
N VAL A 70 -10.30 -4.94 -0.84
CA VAL A 70 -10.88 -5.79 -1.90
C VAL A 70 -10.03 -7.05 -2.02
N VAL A 71 -10.65 -8.21 -1.89
CA VAL A 71 -9.95 -9.50 -2.00
C VAL A 71 -9.39 -9.67 -3.41
N SER A 72 -8.09 -9.87 -3.52
CA SER A 72 -7.39 -10.01 -4.80
C SER A 72 -7.16 -11.47 -5.18
N SER A 73 -6.87 -12.34 -4.21
CA SER A 73 -6.73 -13.78 -4.40
C SER A 73 -7.07 -14.57 -3.14
N VAL A 74 -7.54 -15.80 -3.32
CA VAL A 74 -7.91 -16.72 -2.23
C VAL A 74 -7.19 -18.05 -2.45
N ASN A 75 -6.63 -18.63 -1.39
CA ASN A 75 -5.95 -19.92 -1.42
C ASN A 75 -6.19 -20.70 -0.11
N SER A 76 -5.65 -21.91 0.01
CA SER A 76 -5.84 -22.77 1.19
C SER A 76 -5.16 -22.25 2.47
N MET A 77 -4.21 -21.32 2.35
CA MET A 77 -3.45 -20.75 3.46
C MET A 77 -4.05 -19.43 3.95
N GLY A 78 -4.99 -18.85 3.21
CA GLY A 78 -5.59 -17.54 3.50
C GLY A 78 -6.03 -16.82 2.23
N PHE A 79 -6.13 -15.50 2.31
CA PHE A 79 -6.41 -14.66 1.16
C PHE A 79 -5.59 -13.37 1.20
N PHE A 80 -5.36 -12.81 0.02
CA PHE A 80 -4.79 -11.48 -0.14
C PHE A 80 -5.91 -10.49 -0.40
N ALA A 81 -5.80 -9.31 0.21
CA ALA A 81 -6.72 -8.20 0.00
C ALA A 81 -5.93 -6.91 -0.23
N ASP A 82 -6.34 -6.16 -1.24
CA ASP A 82 -5.68 -4.93 -1.64
C ASP A 82 -6.34 -3.74 -0.95
N VAL A 83 -5.51 -2.91 -0.32
CA VAL A 83 -5.86 -1.66 0.36
C VAL A 83 -5.07 -0.54 -0.32
N GLY A 84 -5.63 0.03 -1.37
CA GLY A 84 -4.92 0.99 -2.22
C GLY A 84 -3.62 0.37 -2.79
N PRO A 85 -2.43 0.92 -2.51
CA PRO A 85 -1.15 0.39 -3.01
C PRO A 85 -0.59 -0.80 -2.19
N LEU A 86 -1.22 -1.15 -1.06
CA LEU A 86 -0.77 -2.23 -0.18
C LEU A 86 -1.54 -3.52 -0.45
N SER A 87 -0.82 -4.64 -0.53
CA SER A 87 -1.43 -5.97 -0.46
C SER A 87 -1.26 -6.54 0.95
N VAL A 88 -2.37 -6.91 1.59
CA VAL A 88 -2.42 -7.45 2.94
C VAL A 88 -2.73 -8.94 2.87
N PHE A 89 -1.94 -9.77 3.55
CA PHE A 89 -2.21 -11.19 3.66
C PHE A 89 -2.95 -11.51 4.96
N ILE A 90 -4.07 -12.24 4.84
CA ILE A 90 -4.86 -12.72 5.96
C ILE A 90 -4.72 -14.25 6.00
N SER A 91 -3.97 -14.74 7.00
CA SER A 91 -3.74 -16.18 7.18
C SER A 91 -5.01 -16.89 7.66
N LYS A 92 -5.20 -18.16 7.26
CA LYS A 92 -6.27 -19.03 7.76
C LYS A 92 -6.39 -19.08 9.28
N HIS A 93 -5.31 -18.85 10.02
CA HIS A 93 -5.32 -18.85 11.49
C HIS A 93 -5.91 -17.56 12.10
N LEU A 94 -5.99 -16.50 11.29
CA LEU A 94 -6.53 -15.18 11.59
C LEU A 94 -7.90 -14.94 10.93
N ILE A 95 -8.49 -16.00 10.38
CA ILE A 95 -9.86 -16.08 9.90
C ILE A 95 -10.70 -16.78 10.99
N PRO A 96 -11.97 -16.38 11.20
CA PRO A 96 -12.92 -17.11 12.04
C PRO A 96 -12.98 -18.62 11.69
N ASN A 97 -13.08 -19.48 12.71
CA ASN A 97 -12.98 -20.94 12.54
C ASN A 97 -14.18 -21.57 11.80
N ASP A 98 -15.30 -20.86 11.77
CA ASP A 98 -16.53 -21.22 11.05
C ASP A 98 -16.38 -21.07 9.53
N MET A 99 -15.52 -20.15 9.07
CA MET A 99 -15.22 -19.98 7.65
C MET A 99 -14.25 -21.05 7.13
N LYS A 100 -14.70 -21.88 6.20
CA LYS A 100 -13.89 -22.96 5.60
C LYS A 100 -13.53 -22.65 4.15
N TYR A 101 -12.28 -22.95 3.80
CA TYR A 101 -11.80 -22.84 2.43
C TYR A 101 -12.45 -23.93 1.56
N THR A 102 -13.13 -23.50 0.50
CA THR A 102 -13.84 -24.35 -0.45
C THR A 102 -13.21 -24.24 -1.84
N PRO A 103 -12.32 -25.17 -2.24
CA PRO A 103 -11.66 -25.13 -3.54
C PRO A 103 -12.59 -25.52 -4.70
N SER A 104 -13.70 -26.19 -4.42
CA SER A 104 -14.72 -26.56 -5.42
C SER A 104 -15.58 -25.36 -5.86
N HIS A 105 -15.59 -24.27 -5.09
CA HIS A 105 -16.26 -23.04 -5.50
C HIS A 105 -15.47 -22.37 -6.62
N THR A 106 -16.17 -21.82 -7.63
CA THR A 106 -15.55 -21.16 -8.78
C THR A 106 -15.92 -19.68 -8.79
N PRO A 107 -15.05 -18.75 -8.33
CA PRO A 107 -13.65 -18.93 -7.91
C PRO A 107 -13.50 -19.43 -6.46
N PRO A 108 -12.33 -19.96 -6.05
CA PRO A 108 -12.12 -20.44 -4.68
C PRO A 108 -12.47 -19.41 -3.61
N ALA A 109 -13.08 -19.85 -2.52
CA ALA A 109 -13.67 -18.98 -1.50
C ALA A 109 -13.52 -19.53 -0.08
N TYR A 110 -13.56 -18.64 0.91
CA TYR A 110 -13.85 -19.01 2.31
C TYR A 110 -15.35 -18.79 2.57
N ILE A 111 -16.03 -19.83 3.05
CA ILE A 111 -17.49 -19.86 3.19
C ILE A 111 -17.84 -20.21 4.64
N SER A 112 -18.72 -19.43 5.25
CA SER A 112 -19.47 -19.73 6.48
C SER A 112 -20.97 -19.83 6.14
N GLU A 113 -21.84 -20.03 7.13
CA GLU A 113 -23.30 -20.18 6.93
C GLU A 113 -23.90 -18.93 6.25
N ASP A 114 -23.49 -17.73 6.67
CA ASP A 114 -24.06 -16.46 6.20
C ASP A 114 -23.11 -15.62 5.34
N GLN A 115 -21.84 -16.02 5.21
CA GLN A 115 -20.78 -15.15 4.69
C GLN A 115 -19.86 -15.85 3.69
N VAL A 116 -19.48 -15.14 2.64
CA VAL A 116 -18.59 -15.63 1.58
C VAL A 116 -17.48 -14.62 1.28
N VAL A 117 -16.23 -15.05 1.42
CA VAL A 117 -15.03 -14.32 1.01
C VAL A 117 -14.48 -14.95 -0.26
N MET A 118 -14.61 -14.27 -1.39
CA MET A 118 -14.06 -14.70 -2.67
C MET A 118 -13.32 -13.55 -3.34
N LYS A 119 -12.66 -13.81 -4.48
CA LYS A 119 -12.06 -12.75 -5.29
C LYS A 119 -13.10 -11.65 -5.55
N SER A 120 -12.67 -10.39 -5.39
CA SER A 120 -13.48 -9.18 -5.53
C SER A 120 -14.51 -8.92 -4.41
N SER A 121 -14.60 -9.78 -3.38
CA SER A 121 -15.37 -9.45 -2.17
C SER A 121 -14.77 -8.25 -1.44
N LYS A 122 -15.63 -7.41 -0.86
CA LYS A 122 -15.21 -6.34 0.07
C LYS A 122 -15.13 -6.92 1.47
N VAL A 123 -14.04 -6.60 2.17
CA VAL A 123 -13.76 -7.14 3.50
C VAL A 123 -13.16 -6.06 4.38
N ARG A 124 -13.67 -5.93 5.60
CA ARG A 124 -13.08 -5.10 6.63
C ARG A 124 -12.03 -5.90 7.40
N ILE A 125 -10.80 -5.43 7.39
CA ILE A 125 -9.65 -6.10 8.01
C ILE A 125 -8.99 -5.18 9.03
N LYS A 126 -8.35 -5.78 10.04
CA LYS A 126 -7.46 -5.07 10.95
C LYS A 126 -6.02 -5.45 10.67
N ILE A 127 -5.16 -4.46 10.45
CA ILE A 127 -3.73 -4.66 10.23
C ILE A 127 -3.08 -5.01 11.57
N ILE A 128 -2.49 -6.20 11.70
CA ILE A 128 -1.83 -6.64 12.94
C ILE A 128 -0.31 -6.48 12.90
N GLY A 129 0.25 -6.28 11.71
CA GLY A 129 1.69 -6.08 11.53
C GLY A 129 2.02 -5.58 10.13
N THR A 130 3.05 -4.75 10.06
CA THR A 130 3.59 -4.19 8.82
C THR A 130 5.08 -4.49 8.77
N ARG A 131 5.57 -4.91 7.60
CA ARG A 131 6.99 -5.07 7.31
C ARG A 131 7.33 -4.22 6.10
N SER A 132 8.21 -3.25 6.29
CA SER A 132 8.80 -2.49 5.18
C SER A 132 9.93 -3.28 4.54
N ASP A 133 9.90 -3.40 3.22
CA ASP A 133 11.01 -3.88 2.40
C ASP A 133 11.50 -2.73 1.49
N VAL A 134 12.51 -3.00 0.67
CA VAL A 134 12.99 -2.06 -0.34
C VAL A 134 11.86 -1.81 -1.34
N ASN A 135 11.39 -0.57 -1.43
CA ASN A 135 10.35 -0.09 -2.34
C ASN A 135 8.94 -0.70 -2.17
N SER A 136 8.66 -1.43 -1.08
CA SER A 136 7.31 -1.92 -0.81
C SER A 136 7.05 -2.11 0.68
N ILE A 137 5.77 -2.12 1.06
CA ILE A 137 5.34 -2.52 2.39
C ILE A 137 4.49 -3.78 2.23
N SER A 138 4.80 -4.79 3.01
CA SER A 138 3.94 -5.97 3.18
C SER A 138 3.22 -5.86 4.51
N ALA A 139 1.98 -6.30 4.58
CA ALA A 139 1.23 -6.33 5.84
C ALA A 139 0.52 -7.66 6.05
N ILE A 140 0.29 -7.96 7.32
CA ILE A 140 -0.53 -9.06 7.78
C ILE A 140 -1.78 -8.51 8.46
N GLY A 141 -2.93 -9.08 8.11
CA GLY A 141 -4.23 -8.68 8.61
C GLY A 141 -4.96 -9.80 9.34
N SER A 142 -6.00 -9.43 10.08
CA SER A 142 -6.91 -10.33 10.79
C SER A 142 -8.36 -9.92 10.55
N ILE A 143 -9.25 -10.92 10.51
CA ILE A 143 -10.71 -10.75 10.56
C ILE A 143 -11.34 -11.53 11.71
N LYS A 144 -10.54 -11.92 12.70
CA LYS A 144 -10.96 -12.75 13.85
C LYS A 144 -11.54 -11.96 15.03
N GLU A 145 -11.61 -10.64 14.91
CA GLU A 145 -12.19 -9.77 15.95
C GLU A 145 -13.61 -9.34 15.54
N ASP A 146 -14.38 -8.87 16.51
CA ASP A 146 -15.74 -8.39 16.27
C ASP A 146 -15.78 -7.23 15.27
N TYR A 147 -16.85 -7.14 14.48
CA TYR A 147 -17.07 -6.13 13.45
C TYR A 147 -16.08 -6.15 12.27
N LEU A 148 -15.28 -7.21 12.14
CA LEU A 148 -14.43 -7.48 10.98
C LEU A 148 -15.02 -8.60 10.12
N GLY A 149 -14.59 -8.68 8.86
CA GLY A 149 -15.07 -9.66 7.89
C GLY A 149 -15.74 -9.05 6.66
N PRO A 150 -16.47 -9.86 5.88
CA PRO A 150 -17.20 -9.41 4.69
C PRO A 150 -18.16 -8.25 4.98
N LEU A 151 -18.29 -7.34 4.01
CA LEU A 151 -19.21 -6.20 4.02
C LEU A 151 -20.39 -6.40 3.07
#